data_AF-A0A9P6IRP8-F1
#
_entry.id   AF-A0A9P6IRP8-F1
#
_cell.length_a   1.000
_cell.length_b   1.000
_cell.length_c   1.000
_cell.angle_alpha   90.00
_cell.angle_beta   90.00
_cell.angle_gamma   90.00
#
_symmetry.space_group_name_H-M   'P 1'
#
loop_
_entity.id
_entity.type
_entity.pdbx_description
1 polymer ?
#
loop_
_entity_poly.entity_id
_entity_poly.type
_entity_poly.pdbx_seq_one_letter_code
_entity_poly.pdbx_strand_id
1 'polypeptide(L)'
;MLKFVELCVSLRKGKIAKEGLHQYKNISQNTNIATIELVITKFIQLSEEKVQEAQAKADQITLDGLDDLEATETPESILLSTVSGEQNKDRTDRAVVTPWLKFLWEAYRTVLDILRNNARLEALYQTTAHQAFQFCLKYTRKTEFRRLCDLLRNHLQNVA
;
A
#
# COMPACT_ATOMS: atom_id res chain seq x y z
N MET A 1 11.19 11.30 13.57
CA MET A 1 9.97 10.76 12.92
C MET A 1 10.26 10.02 11.61
N LEU A 2 11.06 10.58 10.69
CA LEU A 2 11.37 9.92 9.41
C LEU A 2 11.96 8.50 9.55
N LYS A 3 12.94 8.30 10.44
CA LYS A 3 13.52 6.97 10.70
C LYS A 3 12.51 5.97 11.29
N PHE A 4 11.59 6.46 12.12
CA PHE A 4 10.52 5.63 12.68
C PHE A 4 9.58 5.12 11.58
N VAL A 5 9.19 6.00 10.66
CA VAL A 5 8.36 5.64 9.50
C VAL A 5 9.07 4.63 8.60
N GLU A 6 10.35 4.85 8.32
CA GLU A 6 11.17 3.94 7.52
C GLU A 6 11.22 2.52 8.13
N LEU A 7 11.44 2.42 9.45
CA LEU A 7 11.42 1.15 10.16
C LEU A 7 10.03 0.50 10.16
N CYS A 8 8.96 1.27 10.30
CA CYS A 8 7.62 0.72 10.26
C CYS A 8 7.27 0.13 8.89
N VAL A 9 7.71 0.79 7.81
CA VAL A 9 7.52 0.31 6.43
C VAL A 9 8.36 -0.94 6.19
N SER A 10 9.65 -0.94 6.55
CA SER A 10 10.52 -2.10 6.33
C SER A 10 10.05 -3.36 7.07
N LEU A 11 9.54 -3.19 8.29
CA LEU A 11 9.00 -4.28 9.11
C LEU A 11 7.52 -4.59 8.83
N ARG A 12 6.86 -3.87 7.91
CA ARG A 12 5.42 -3.98 7.62
C ARG A 12 4.53 -3.82 8.85
N LYS A 13 4.93 -2.98 9.81
CA LYS A 13 4.20 -2.72 11.06
C LYS A 13 3.21 -1.56 10.91
N GLY A 14 2.19 -1.74 10.06
CA GLY A 14 1.21 -0.70 9.74
C GLY A 14 0.43 -0.16 10.95
N LYS A 15 0.09 -1.00 11.93
CA LYS A 15 -0.60 -0.57 13.16
C LYS A 15 0.25 0.41 13.98
N ILE A 16 1.53 0.09 14.16
CA ILE A 16 2.49 0.94 14.89
C ILE A 16 2.70 2.25 14.13
N ALA A 17 2.78 2.21 12.80
CA ALA A 17 2.85 3.41 11.97
C ALA A 17 1.62 4.32 12.19
N LYS A 18 0.41 3.75 12.19
CA LYS A 18 -0.84 4.49 12.43
C LYS A 18 -0.80 5.21 13.77
N GLU A 19 -0.50 4.51 14.85
CA GLU A 19 -0.45 5.08 16.20
C GLU A 19 0.60 6.20 16.29
N GLY A 20 1.81 5.94 15.79
CA GLY A 20 2.89 6.93 15.80
C GLY A 20 2.59 8.17 14.97
N LEU A 21 1.96 8.02 13.80
CA LEU A 21 1.57 9.16 12.95
C LEU A 21 0.43 9.97 13.57
N HIS A 22 -0.57 9.33 14.20
CA HIS A 22 -1.60 10.03 14.94
C HIS A 22 -1.01 10.84 16.11
N GLN A 23 -0.11 10.24 16.88
CA GLN A 23 0.55 10.92 17.98
C GLN A 23 1.39 12.11 17.47
N TYR A 24 2.15 11.91 16.39
CA TYR A 24 2.95 12.97 15.78
C TYR A 24 2.11 14.14 15.27
N LYS A 25 0.97 13.85 14.60
CA LYS A 25 0.00 14.89 14.19
C LYS A 25 -0.42 15.74 15.39
N ASN A 26 -0.81 15.10 16.49
CA ASN A 26 -1.32 15.82 17.67
C ASN A 26 -0.28 16.74 18.31
N ILE A 27 1.00 16.33 18.30
CA ILE A 27 2.11 17.11 18.85
C ILE A 27 2.48 18.29 17.93
N SER A 28 2.54 18.07 16.62
CA SER A 28 3.08 19.05 15.66
C SER A 28 2.04 19.98 15.06
N GLN A 29 0.73 19.68 15.14
CA GLN A 29 -0.31 20.48 14.48
C GLN A 29 -0.38 21.95 14.90
N ASN A 30 0.04 22.28 16.13
CA ASN A 30 0.00 23.65 16.64
C ASN A 30 1.31 24.41 16.43
N THR A 31 2.39 23.71 16.10
CA THR A 31 3.74 24.28 16.01
C THR A 31 4.23 24.37 14.57
N ASN A 32 4.22 23.25 13.85
CA ASN A 32 4.68 23.20 12.46
C ASN A 32 3.91 22.13 11.68
N ILE A 33 3.03 22.59 10.79
CA ILE A 33 2.20 21.70 9.97
C ILE A 33 2.98 21.09 8.81
N ALA A 34 3.98 21.80 8.28
CA ALA A 34 4.77 21.33 7.13
C ALA A 34 5.58 20.07 7.47
N THR A 35 5.96 19.87 8.73
CA THR A 35 6.64 18.63 9.13
C THR A 35 5.71 17.42 9.08
N ILE A 36 4.41 17.60 9.30
CA ILE A 36 3.41 16.54 9.13
C ILE A 36 3.31 16.15 7.66
N GLU A 37 3.26 17.15 6.76
CA GLU A 37 3.23 16.90 5.32
C GLU A 37 4.45 16.14 4.84
N LEU A 38 5.65 16.55 5.27
CA LEU A 38 6.91 15.88 4.94
C LEU A 38 6.91 14.42 5.39
N VAL A 39 6.50 14.15 6.63
CA VAL A 39 6.49 12.80 7.20
C VAL A 39 5.47 11.90 6.49
N ILE A 40 4.28 12.41 6.21
CA ILE A 40 3.22 11.66 5.50
C ILE A 40 3.63 11.36 4.06
N THR A 41 4.16 12.35 3.35
CA THR A 41 4.65 12.18 1.98
C THR A 41 5.75 11.11 1.94
N LYS A 42 6.70 11.16 2.89
CA LYS A 42 7.75 10.15 2.97
C LYS A 42 7.22 8.75 3.31
N PHE A 43 6.19 8.65 4.15
CA PHE A 43 5.55 7.37 4.48
C PHE A 43 4.92 6.70 3.25
N ILE A 44 4.17 7.46 2.45
CA ILE A 44 3.57 6.95 1.21
C ILE A 44 4.67 6.57 0.23
N GLN A 45 5.63 7.46 -0.02
CA GLN A 45 6.75 7.21 -0.93
C GLN A 45 7.49 5.91 -0.60
N LEU A 46 7.88 5.71 0.65
CA LEU A 46 8.57 4.49 1.08
C LEU A 46 7.70 3.23 0.90
N SER A 47 6.38 3.36 1.10
CA SER A 47 5.44 2.26 0.92
C SER A 47 5.30 1.89 -0.56
N GLU A 48 5.30 2.88 -1.47
CA GLU A 48 5.28 2.67 -2.92
C GLU A 48 6.58 2.07 -3.43
N GLU A 49 7.73 2.56 -2.96
CA GLU A 49 9.05 2.01 -3.27
C GLU A 49 9.11 0.51 -2.91
N LYS A 50 8.55 0.11 -1.77
CA LYS A 50 8.49 -1.31 -1.38
C LYS A 50 7.58 -2.15 -2.26
N VAL A 51 6.50 -1.60 -2.80
CA VAL A 51 5.68 -2.30 -3.80
C VAL A 51 6.50 -2.49 -5.08
N GLN A 52 7.21 -1.47 -5.55
CA GLN A 52 8.04 -1.56 -6.75
C GLN A 52 9.17 -2.58 -6.59
N GLU A 53 9.86 -2.57 -5.44
CA GLU A 53 10.87 -3.59 -5.11
C GLU A 53 10.27 -5.01 -5.09
N ALA A 54 9.05 -5.16 -4.57
CA ALA A 54 8.38 -6.46 -4.53
C ALA A 54 7.97 -6.94 -5.92
N GLN A 55 7.53 -6.04 -6.80
CA GLN A 55 7.23 -6.35 -8.21
C GLN A 55 8.49 -6.82 -8.94
N ALA A 56 9.60 -6.08 -8.82
CA ALA A 56 10.87 -6.45 -9.45
C ALA A 56 11.35 -7.84 -8.97
N LYS A 57 11.19 -8.14 -7.68
CA LYS A 57 11.51 -9.48 -7.13
C LYS A 57 10.60 -10.57 -7.67
N ALA A 58 9.29 -10.31 -7.81
CA ALA A 58 8.35 -11.28 -8.35
C ALA A 58 8.60 -11.58 -9.83
N ASP A 59 8.93 -10.55 -10.62
CA ASP A 59 9.32 -10.70 -12.01
C ASP A 59 10.62 -11.52 -12.14
N GLN A 60 11.61 -11.26 -11.28
CA GLN A 60 12.86 -12.03 -11.23
C GLN A 60 12.62 -13.50 -10.89
N ILE A 61 11.82 -13.80 -9.85
CA ILE A 61 11.47 -15.19 -9.48
C ILE A 61 10.76 -15.90 -10.63
N THR A 62 9.90 -15.19 -11.35
CA THR A 62 9.18 -15.75 -12.50
C THR A 62 10.14 -16.04 -13.66
N LEU A 63 11.13 -15.17 -13.90
CA LEU A 63 12.15 -15.36 -14.93
C LEU A 63 13.06 -16.56 -14.61
N ASP A 64 13.56 -16.63 -13.37
CA ASP A 64 14.43 -17.71 -12.90
C ASP A 64 13.69 -19.07 -12.96
N GLY A 65 12.38 -19.09 -12.67
CA GLY A 65 11.54 -20.28 -12.80
C GLY A 65 11.19 -20.68 -14.24
N LEU A 66 11.44 -19.82 -15.24
CA LEU A 66 11.28 -20.13 -16.66
C LEU A 66 12.59 -20.65 -17.29
N ASP A 67 13.75 -20.31 -16.73
CA ASP A 67 15.07 -20.76 -17.22
C ASP A 67 15.39 -22.21 -16.79
N ASP A 68 14.65 -22.75 -15.81
CA ASP A 68 14.70 -24.16 -15.37
C ASP A 68 13.76 -25.05 -16.23
N LEU A 69 14.04 -25.11 -17.54
CA LEU A 69 13.31 -25.91 -18.53
C LEU A 69 13.51 -27.44 -18.39
N GLU A 70 14.35 -27.91 -17.46
CA GLU A 70 14.60 -29.35 -17.24
C GLU A 70 13.72 -29.98 -16.14
N ALA A 71 12.94 -29.18 -15.39
CA ALA A 71 12.14 -29.64 -14.26
C ALA A 71 10.60 -29.42 -14.40
N THR A 72 10.11 -29.05 -15.58
CA THR A 72 8.78 -28.42 -15.75
C THR A 72 7.57 -29.32 -15.47
N GLU A 73 7.75 -30.63 -15.31
CA GLU A 73 6.66 -31.57 -15.04
C GLU A 73 6.82 -32.30 -13.72
N THR A 74 6.88 -31.53 -12.63
CA THR A 74 6.63 -32.14 -11.31
C THR A 74 5.15 -32.54 -11.21
N PRO A 75 4.82 -33.72 -10.65
CA PRO A 75 3.44 -34.18 -10.51
C PRO A 75 2.55 -33.18 -9.76
N GLU A 76 3.12 -32.41 -8.84
CA GLU A 76 2.43 -31.35 -8.09
C GLU A 76 1.99 -30.18 -8.98
N SER A 77 2.83 -29.78 -9.97
CA SER A 77 2.50 -28.73 -10.94
C SER A 77 1.32 -29.13 -11.84
N ILE A 78 1.32 -30.38 -12.31
CA ILE A 78 0.25 -30.95 -13.14
C ILE A 78 -1.07 -31.06 -12.35
N LEU A 79 -1.03 -31.52 -11.10
CA LEU A 79 -2.21 -31.55 -10.25
C LEU A 79 -2.77 -30.14 -10.00
N LEU A 80 -1.89 -29.17 -9.78
CA LEU A 80 -2.31 -27.79 -9.54
C LEU A 80 -2.87 -27.09 -10.79
N SER A 81 -2.40 -27.43 -11.99
CA SER A 81 -2.93 -26.87 -13.25
C SER A 81 -4.30 -27.45 -13.64
N THR A 82 -4.61 -28.68 -13.21
CA THR A 82 -5.94 -29.29 -13.43
C THR A 82 -7.03 -28.74 -12.52
N VAL A 83 -6.67 -28.26 -11.32
CA VAL A 83 -7.62 -27.76 -10.32
C VAL A 83 -7.74 -26.23 -10.33
N SER A 84 -6.68 -25.53 -10.74
CA SER A 84 -6.63 -24.06 -10.78
C SER A 84 -6.11 -23.57 -12.12
N GLY A 85 -6.82 -22.62 -12.73
CA GLY A 85 -6.35 -21.90 -13.93
C GLY A 85 -5.29 -20.83 -13.65
N GLU A 86 -4.84 -20.67 -12.40
CA GLU A 86 -3.80 -19.69 -12.03
C GLU A 86 -2.41 -20.16 -12.50
N GLN A 87 -1.73 -19.32 -13.30
CA GLN A 87 -0.37 -19.57 -13.78
C GLN A 87 0.68 -19.37 -12.68
N ASN A 88 1.90 -19.89 -12.86
CA ASN A 88 3.00 -19.72 -11.90
C ASN A 88 3.27 -18.25 -11.54
N LYS A 89 3.15 -17.35 -12.53
CA LYS A 89 3.27 -15.90 -12.32
C LYS A 89 2.24 -15.35 -11.34
N ASP A 90 0.97 -15.74 -11.47
CA ASP A 90 -0.11 -15.28 -10.59
C ASP A 90 0.13 -15.72 -9.14
N ARG A 91 0.70 -16.91 -8.94
CA ARG A 91 1.04 -17.44 -7.61
C ARG A 91 2.19 -16.66 -6.97
N THR A 92 3.23 -16.34 -7.74
CA THR A 92 4.36 -15.53 -7.29
C THR A 92 3.92 -14.12 -6.91
N ASP A 93 3.09 -13.48 -7.75
CA ASP A 93 2.52 -12.16 -7.47
C ASP A 93 1.62 -12.17 -6.23
N ARG A 94 0.85 -13.24 -6.03
CA ARG A 94 0.02 -13.41 -4.83
C ARG A 94 0.83 -13.61 -3.56
N ALA A 95 1.97 -14.29 -3.63
CA ALA A 95 2.84 -14.53 -2.49
C ALA A 95 3.70 -13.31 -2.13
N VAL A 96 4.26 -12.63 -3.13
CA VAL A 96 5.29 -11.60 -2.92
C VAL A 96 4.71 -10.18 -3.00
N VAL A 97 3.93 -9.87 -4.04
CA VAL A 97 3.47 -8.50 -4.34
C VAL A 97 2.21 -8.15 -3.55
N THR A 98 1.24 -9.06 -3.47
CA THR A 98 -0.05 -8.81 -2.83
C THR A 98 0.04 -8.35 -1.36
N PRO A 99 0.93 -8.89 -0.50
CA PRO A 99 1.11 -8.37 0.85
C PRO A 99 1.51 -6.89 0.89
N TRP A 100 2.37 -6.45 -0.04
CA TRP A 100 2.79 -5.06 -0.14
C TRP A 100 1.70 -4.15 -0.71
N LEU A 101 0.91 -4.64 -1.67
CA LEU A 101 -0.27 -3.91 -2.15
C LEU A 101 -1.31 -3.70 -1.03
N LYS A 102 -1.55 -4.72 -0.20
CA LYS A 102 -2.42 -4.59 0.98
C LYS A 102 -1.87 -3.59 1.99
N PHE A 103 -0.55 -3.62 2.23
CA PHE A 103 0.11 -2.67 3.13
C PHE A 103 0.00 -1.23 2.60
N LEU A 104 0.28 -1.01 1.31
CA LEU A 104 0.18 0.31 0.67
C LEU A 104 -1.27 0.84 0.71
N TRP A 105 -2.26 -0.02 0.45
CA TRP A 105 -3.67 0.35 0.61
C TRP A 105 -4.00 0.80 2.04
N GLU A 106 -3.58 0.04 3.06
CA GLU A 106 -3.80 0.43 4.46
C GLU A 106 -3.01 1.68 4.85
N ALA A 107 -1.86 1.94 4.23
CA ALA A 107 -1.10 3.18 4.39
C ALA A 107 -1.90 4.38 3.86
N TYR A 108 -2.43 4.29 2.62
CA TYR A 108 -3.31 5.32 2.06
C TYR A 108 -4.53 5.59 2.95
N ARG A 109 -5.22 4.52 3.37
CA ARG A 109 -6.37 4.63 4.27
C ARG A 109 -6.02 5.31 5.59
N THR A 110 -4.90 4.92 6.20
CA THR A 110 -4.41 5.49 7.47
C THR A 110 -4.10 6.97 7.31
N VAL A 111 -3.42 7.36 6.24
CA VAL A 111 -3.11 8.77 5.97
C VAL A 111 -4.39 9.59 5.80
N LEU A 112 -5.36 9.12 5.01
CA LEU A 112 -6.64 9.82 4.83
C LEU A 112 -7.40 9.97 6.16
N ASP A 113 -7.39 8.94 7.02
CA ASP A 113 -8.00 8.98 8.36
C ASP A 113 -7.30 9.98 9.29
N ILE A 114 -5.98 10.10 9.20
CA ILE A 114 -5.17 11.06 9.98
C ILE A 114 -5.42 12.50 9.50
N LEU A 115 -5.53 12.71 8.19
CA LEU A 115 -5.62 14.03 7.58
C LEU A 115 -7.03 14.64 7.59
N ARG A 116 -8.08 13.83 7.79
CA ARG A 116 -9.48 14.30 7.77
C ARG A 116 -9.75 15.43 8.77
N ASN A 117 -10.75 16.26 8.45
CA ASN A 117 -11.29 17.33 9.29
C ASN A 117 -10.24 18.36 9.75
N ASN A 118 -9.19 18.59 8.95
CA ASN A 118 -8.19 19.62 9.22
C ASN A 118 -7.98 20.50 7.98
N ALA A 119 -8.51 21.73 8.03
CA ALA A 119 -8.45 22.68 6.92
C ALA A 119 -7.03 22.97 6.44
N ARG A 120 -6.04 22.97 7.33
CA ARG A 120 -4.64 23.23 6.97
C ARG A 120 -3.96 22.07 6.24
N LEU A 121 -4.53 20.87 6.27
CA LEU A 121 -4.00 19.67 5.61
C LEU A 121 -4.89 19.20 4.46
N GLU A 122 -5.89 19.99 4.07
CA GLU A 122 -6.88 19.59 3.07
C GLU A 122 -6.25 19.37 1.69
N ALA A 123 -5.30 20.22 1.29
CA ALA A 123 -4.58 20.05 0.02
C ALA A 123 -3.80 18.72 -0.03
N LEU A 124 -3.16 18.35 1.08
CA LEU A 124 -2.47 17.06 1.19
C LEU A 124 -3.47 15.90 1.18
N TYR A 125 -4.60 16.02 1.90
CA TYR A 125 -5.67 15.01 1.89
C TYR A 125 -6.19 14.76 0.48
N GLN A 126 -6.48 15.83 -0.28
CA GLN A 126 -6.93 15.74 -1.67
C GLN A 126 -5.87 15.05 -2.53
N THR A 127 -4.60 15.46 -2.41
CA THR A 127 -3.49 14.86 -3.17
C THR A 127 -3.37 13.36 -2.88
N THR A 128 -3.41 12.97 -1.60
CA THR A 128 -3.37 11.56 -1.19
C THR A 128 -4.58 10.77 -1.70
N ALA A 129 -5.77 11.36 -1.73
CA ALA A 129 -6.96 10.69 -2.27
C ALA A 129 -6.81 10.41 -3.78
N HIS A 130 -6.27 11.37 -4.55
CA HIS A 130 -5.97 11.18 -5.97
C HIS A 130 -4.93 10.08 -6.18
N GLN A 131 -3.86 10.06 -5.40
CA GLN A 131 -2.85 8.99 -5.42
C GLN A 131 -3.48 7.62 -5.10
N ALA A 132 -4.38 7.54 -4.12
CA ALA A 132 -5.08 6.30 -3.78
C ALA A 132 -6.00 5.81 -4.93
N PHE A 133 -6.64 6.72 -5.68
CA PHE A 133 -7.37 6.36 -6.89
C PHE A 133 -6.46 5.85 -8.00
N GLN A 134 -5.32 6.51 -8.22
CA GLN A 134 -4.31 6.05 -9.19
C GLN A 134 -3.76 4.67 -8.81
N PHE A 135 -3.52 4.41 -7.52
CA PHE A 135 -3.17 3.09 -7.01
C PHE A 135 -4.24 2.05 -7.36
N CYS A 136 -5.52 2.35 -7.09
CA CYS A 136 -6.61 1.42 -7.37
C CYS A 136 -6.72 1.10 -8.87
N LEU A 137 -6.49 2.10 -9.73
CA LEU A 137 -6.50 1.95 -11.17
C LEU A 137 -5.30 1.13 -11.66
N LYS A 138 -4.08 1.50 -11.24
CA LYS A 138 -2.81 0.87 -11.66
C LYS A 138 -2.76 -0.62 -11.33
N TYR A 139 -3.27 -1.01 -10.17
CA TYR A 139 -3.26 -2.40 -9.70
C TYR A 139 -4.62 -3.11 -9.79
N THR A 140 -5.55 -2.54 -10.57
CA THR A 140 -6.89 -3.11 -10.84
C THR A 140 -7.69 -3.54 -9.59
N ARG A 141 -7.55 -2.81 -8.48
CA ARG A 141 -8.12 -3.11 -7.16
C ARG A 141 -9.56 -2.63 -7.01
N LYS A 142 -10.51 -3.34 -7.65
CA LYS A 142 -11.94 -2.98 -7.66
C LYS A 142 -12.58 -2.94 -6.26
N THR A 143 -12.16 -3.81 -5.35
CA THR A 143 -12.68 -3.88 -3.97
C THR A 143 -12.25 -2.68 -3.14
N GLU A 144 -10.97 -2.32 -3.22
CA GLU A 144 -10.37 -1.18 -2.52
C GLU A 144 -10.92 0.13 -3.07
N PHE A 145 -11.14 0.24 -4.37
CA PHE A 145 -11.80 1.41 -4.98
C PHE A 145 -13.18 1.67 -4.37
N ARG A 146 -14.03 0.64 -4.25
CA ARG A 146 -15.35 0.78 -3.60
C ARG A 146 -15.21 1.23 -2.16
N ARG A 147 -14.30 0.61 -1.39
CA ARG A 147 -14.02 0.99 0.00
C ARG A 147 -13.49 2.43 0.12
N LEU A 148 -12.69 2.89 -0.84
CA LEU A 148 -12.19 4.26 -0.90
C LEU A 148 -13.35 5.24 -1.09
N CYS A 149 -14.24 4.98 -2.05
CA CYS A 149 -15.42 5.80 -2.26
C CYS A 149 -16.30 5.90 -1.00
N ASP A 150 -16.55 4.77 -0.33
CA ASP A 150 -17.35 4.76 0.90
C ASP A 150 -16.66 5.51 2.04
N LEU A 151 -15.34 5.36 2.18
CA LEU A 151 -14.54 6.12 3.15
C LEU A 151 -14.62 7.62 2.89
N LEU A 152 -14.47 8.06 1.64
CA LEU A 152 -14.53 9.48 1.28
C LEU A 152 -15.93 10.07 1.52
N ARG A 153 -17.00 9.33 1.21
CA ARG A 153 -18.38 9.73 1.53
C ARG A 153 -18.58 9.90 3.03
N ASN A 154 -18.10 8.94 3.82
CA ASN A 154 -18.18 9.03 5.29
C ASN A 154 -17.39 10.23 5.83
N HIS A 155 -16.20 10.50 5.28
CA HIS A 155 -15.43 11.68 5.67
C HIS A 155 -16.19 12.97 5.36
N LEU A 156 -16.81 13.09 4.19
CA LEU A 156 -17.60 14.26 3.82
C LEU A 156 -18.82 14.45 4.72
N GLN A 157 -19.55 13.37 5.06
CA GLN A 157 -20.69 13.43 5.97
C GLN A 157 -20.30 13.90 7.38
N ASN A 158 -19.08 13.60 7.83
CA ASN A 158 -18.56 14.00 9.14
C ASN A 158 -17.94 15.41 9.15
N VAL A 159 -17.93 16.11 8.01
CA VAL A 159 -17.49 17.50 7.88
C VAL A 159 -18.68 18.46 7.93
N ALA A 160 -19.86 17.99 7.51
CA ALA A 160 -21.13 18.72 7.61
C ALA A 160 -21.66 18.74 9.06
#